data_AF-A0A178FES8-F1
#
_entry.id   AF-A0A178FES8-F1
#
_cell.length_a   1.000
_cell.length_b   1.000
_cell.length_c   1.000
_cell.angle_alpha   90.00
_cell.angle_beta   90.00
_cell.angle_gamma   90.00
#
_symmetry.space_group_name_H-M   'P 1'
#
loop_
_entity.id
_entity.type
_entity.pdbx_description
1 polymer ?
#
loop_
_entity_poly.entity_id
_entity_poly.type
_entity_poly.pdbx_seq_one_letter_code
_entity_poly.pdbx_strand_id
1 'polypeptide(L)' 'MEATKKTIPDNTDPDNDVWLSPLSLGFFINAKLMMGLNIILSIPVVLADGTLDESNIGVIERHRITFLFITPPLAATM' A
#
# COMPACT_ATOMS: atom_id res chain seq x y z
N MET A 1 0.13 -19.48 -0.79
CA MET A 1 -0.66 -18.25 -0.55
C MET A 1 -1.24 -18.12 0.86
N GLU A 2 -1.54 -19.21 1.59
CA GLU A 2 -2.25 -19.14 2.88
C GLU A 2 -1.59 -18.25 3.95
N ALA A 3 -0.25 -18.24 4.05
CA ALA A 3 0.45 -17.35 4.97
C ALA A 3 0.34 -15.85 4.60
N THR A 4 -0.01 -15.52 3.34
CA THR A 4 -0.22 -14.13 2.90
C THR A 4 -1.62 -13.66 3.24
N LYS A 5 -2.63 -14.54 3.16
CA LYS A 5 -3.99 -14.23 3.64
C LYS A 5 -4.02 -13.90 5.13
N LYS A 6 -3.15 -14.52 5.92
CA LYS A 6 -3.01 -14.24 7.36
C LYS A 6 -2.43 -12.85 7.69
N THR A 7 -1.92 -12.12 6.70
CA THR A 7 -1.41 -10.75 6.91
C THR A 7 -2.39 -9.68 6.43
N ILE A 8 -3.62 -10.06 6.09
CA ILE A 8 -4.69 -9.12 5.73
C ILE A 8 -5.18 -8.45 7.02
N PRO A 9 -5.21 -7.11 7.10
CA PRO A 9 -5.85 -6.40 8.21
C PRO A 9 -7.32 -6.80 8.37
N ASP A 10 -7.79 -6.98 9.60
CA ASP A 10 -9.16 -7.45 9.88
C ASP A 10 -10.25 -6.50 9.35
N ASN A 11 -9.93 -5.22 9.14
CA ASN A 11 -10.82 -4.19 8.63
C ASN A 11 -10.71 -3.97 7.11
N THR A 12 -10.05 -4.87 6.38
CA THR A 12 -9.91 -4.77 4.92
C THR A 12 -11.29 -4.91 4.26
N ASP A 13 -11.63 -3.97 3.38
CA ASP A 13 -12.87 -3.95 2.60
C ASP A 13 -12.55 -3.95 1.10
N PRO A 14 -12.56 -5.11 0.44
CA PRO A 14 -12.20 -5.22 -0.97
C PRO A 14 -13.00 -4.34 -1.94
N ASP A 15 -14.23 -3.96 -1.58
CA ASP A 15 -15.12 -3.19 -2.44
C ASP A 15 -14.87 -1.68 -2.34
N ASN A 16 -14.27 -1.21 -1.24
CA ASN A 16 -14.06 0.22 -0.97
C ASN A 16 -12.59 0.60 -0.79
N ASP A 17 -11.70 -0.37 -0.62
CA ASP A 17 -10.29 -0.11 -0.37
C ASP A 17 -9.53 0.32 -1.63
N VAL A 18 -8.58 1.23 -1.42
CA VAL A 18 -7.55 1.60 -2.39
C VAL A 18 -6.22 1.70 -1.66
N TRP A 19 -5.23 0.94 -2.10
CA TRP A 19 -3.95 0.86 -1.39
C TRP A 19 -2.87 1.64 -2.13
N LEU A 20 -1.90 2.18 -1.39
CA LEU A 20 -0.74 2.86 -1.94
C LEU A 20 0.53 2.04 -1.69
N SER A 21 1.34 1.88 -2.74
CA SER A 21 2.72 1.39 -2.67
C SER A 21 3.69 2.57 -2.73
N PRO A 22 4.11 3.14 -1.57
CA PRO A 22 5.01 4.30 -1.54
C PRO A 22 6.50 3.94 -1.67
N LEU A 23 6.81 2.65 -1.86
CA LEU A 23 8.17 2.12 -1.95
C LEU A 23 8.30 1.30 -3.22
N SER A 24 9.55 1.12 -3.67
CA SER A 24 9.86 0.20 -4.76
C SER A 24 9.36 -1.22 -4.46
N LEU A 25 8.82 -1.89 -5.49
CA LEU A 25 8.49 -3.32 -5.44
C LEU A 25 9.74 -4.21 -5.28
N GLY A 26 10.95 -3.67 -5.44
CA GLY A 26 12.19 -4.39 -5.11
C GLY A 26 12.31 -4.76 -3.63
N PHE A 27 11.56 -4.07 -2.75
CA PHE A 27 11.41 -4.49 -1.35
C PHE A 27 10.41 -5.64 -1.26
N PHE A 28 10.90 -6.86 -1.02
CA PHE A 28 10.09 -8.08 -1.00
C PHE A 28 8.83 -8.00 -0.16
N ILE A 29 8.85 -7.30 0.98
CA ILE A 29 7.66 -7.12 1.81
C ILE A 29 6.59 -6.28 1.11
N ASN A 30 7.00 -5.20 0.43
CA ASN A 30 6.10 -4.31 -0.27
C ASN A 30 5.53 -4.98 -1.53
N ALA A 31 6.37 -5.71 -2.28
CA ALA A 31 5.87 -6.55 -3.38
C ALA A 31 4.89 -7.63 -2.90
N LYS A 32 5.19 -8.32 -1.81
CA LYS A 32 4.30 -9.35 -1.28
C LYS A 32 2.94 -8.76 -0.88
N LEU A 33 2.93 -7.64 -0.16
CA LEU A 33 1.71 -6.98 0.28
C LEU A 33 0.94 -6.40 -0.91
N MET A 34 1.59 -5.56 -1.70
CA MET A 34 0.90 -4.76 -2.72
C MET A 34 0.63 -5.54 -4.01
N MET A 35 1.47 -6.49 -4.42
CA MET A 35 1.16 -7.30 -5.61
C MET A 35 0.42 -8.58 -5.23
N GLY A 36 0.84 -9.24 -4.15
CA GLY A 36 0.26 -10.51 -3.73
C GLY A 36 -1.17 -10.37 -3.22
N LEU A 37 -1.44 -9.42 -2.33
CA LEU A 37 -2.79 -9.24 -1.79
C LEU A 37 -3.72 -8.51 -2.75
N ASN A 38 -3.22 -7.59 -3.58
CA ASN A 38 -4.01 -7.01 -4.67
C ASN A 38 -4.61 -8.10 -5.56
N ILE A 39 -3.82 -9.08 -5.99
CA ILE A 39 -4.33 -10.18 -6.84
C ILE A 39 -5.34 -11.06 -6.10
N ILE A 40 -5.12 -11.30 -4.81
CA ILE A 40 -6.00 -12.17 -4.00
C ILE A 40 -7.33 -11.48 -3.69
N LEU A 41 -7.30 -10.17 -3.41
CA LEU A 41 -8.43 -9.39 -2.91
C LEU A 41 -9.10 -8.55 -3.99
N SER A 42 -8.47 -8.42 -5.17
CA SER A 42 -8.90 -7.49 -6.24
C SER A 42 -8.95 -6.02 -5.81
N ILE A 43 -8.21 -5.63 -4.77
CA ILE A 43 -8.13 -4.25 -4.27
C ILE A 43 -7.15 -3.45 -5.11
N PRO A 44 -7.53 -2.32 -5.74
CA PRO A 44 -6.62 -1.52 -6.55
C PRO A 44 -5.41 -1.00 -5.76
N VAL A 45 -4.24 -1.01 -6.40
CA VAL A 45 -2.98 -0.48 -5.84
C VAL A 45 -2.47 0.66 -6.71
N VAL A 46 -2.28 1.82 -6.09
CA VAL A 46 -1.59 2.97 -6.67
C VAL A 46 -0.09 2.81 -6.43
N LEU A 47 0.70 2.90 -7.50
CA LEU A 47 2.16 2.90 -7.41
C LEU A 47 2.66 4.35 -7.37
N ALA A 48 3.34 4.73 -6.30
CA ALA A 48 4.00 6.03 -6.24
C ALA A 48 5.23 6.05 -7.13
N ASP A 49 5.48 7.19 -7.79
CA ASP A 49 6.75 7.45 -8.46
C ASP A 49 7.76 7.96 -7.43
N GLY A 50 8.64 7.08 -6.97
CA GLY A 50 9.58 7.37 -5.89
C GLY A 50 8.97 7.26 -4.49
N THR A 51 9.65 7.87 -3.51
CA THR A 51 9.23 7.88 -2.11
C THR A 51 8.13 8.91 -1.89
N LEU A 52 7.15 8.60 -1.05
CA LEU A 52 6.13 9.56 -0.65
C LEU A 52 6.74 10.67 0.22
N ASP A 53 6.47 11.94 -0.08
CA ASP A 53 6.89 13.10 0.70
C ASP A 53 5.87 14.25 0.58
N GLU A 54 6.15 15.39 1.21
CA GLU A 54 5.26 16.56 1.20
C GLU A 54 4.87 17.04 -0.21
N SER A 55 5.74 16.82 -1.21
CA SER A 55 5.51 17.29 -2.59
C SER A 55 4.47 16.44 -3.34
N ASN A 56 4.27 15.19 -2.93
CA ASN A 56 3.42 14.22 -3.63
C ASN A 56 2.32 13.60 -2.74
N ILE A 57 2.23 13.97 -1.46
CA ILE A 57 1.25 13.44 -0.50
C ILE A 57 -0.21 13.64 -0.90
N GLY A 58 -0.51 14.62 -1.76
CA GLY A 58 -1.84 14.85 -2.34
C GLY A 58 -2.40 13.67 -3.15
N VAL A 59 -1.56 12.67 -3.48
CA VAL A 59 -1.99 11.39 -4.06
C VAL A 59 -2.99 10.65 -3.17
N ILE A 60 -2.89 10.80 -1.84
CA ILE A 60 -3.74 10.13 -0.85
C ILE A 60 -5.20 10.56 -1.05
N GLU A 61 -5.44 11.87 -1.09
CA GLU A 61 -6.78 12.43 -1.31
C GLU A 61 -7.29 12.15 -2.72
N ARG A 62 -6.43 12.36 -3.74
CA ARG A 62 -6.78 12.18 -5.15
C ARG A 62 -7.31 10.78 -5.47
N HIS A 63 -6.72 9.75 -4.87
CA HIS A 63 -7.06 8.36 -5.12
C HIS A 63 -7.84 7.69 -3.99
N ARG A 64 -8.22 8.45 -2.95
CA ARG A 64 -8.94 7.95 -1.76
C ARG A 64 -8.23 6.74 -1.13
N ILE A 65 -6.92 6.86 -0.92
CA ILE A 65 -6.11 5.79 -0.35
C ILE A 65 -6.63 5.44 1.05
N THR A 66 -6.98 4.18 1.28
CA THR A 66 -7.50 3.64 2.55
C THR A 66 -6.45 2.85 3.34
N PHE A 67 -5.41 2.37 2.67
CA PHE A 67 -4.29 1.67 3.30
C PHE A 67 -2.95 2.23 2.82
N LEU A 68 -2.07 2.53 3.78
CA LEU A 68 -0.74 3.05 3.54
C LEU A 68 0.29 2.27 4.36
N PHE A 69 1.27 1.68 3.66
CA PHE A 69 2.41 1.03 4.28
C PHE A 69 3.62 1.97 4.28
N ILE A 70 3.98 2.52 5.44
CA ILE A 70 5.11 3.43 5.62
C ILE A 70 6.20 2.72 6.42
N THR A 71 7.47 2.83 6.00
CA THR A 71 8.59 2.34 6.82
C THR A 71 8.90 3.33 7.95
N PRO A 72 9.43 2.88 9.10
CA PRO A 72 9.73 3.77 10.22
C PRO A 72 10.59 5.00 9.87
N PRO A 73 11.63 4.90 9.03
CA PRO A 73 12.39 6.09 8.61
C PRO A 73 11.53 7.11 7.86
N LEU A 74 10.61 6.65 7.00
CA LEU A 74 9.74 7.51 6.23
C LEU A 74 8.66 8.16 7.12
N ALA A 75 8.13 7.41 8.09
CA ALA A 75 7.19 7.96 9.07
C ALA A 75 7.85 9.01 9.99
N ALA A 76 9.15 8.91 10.24
CA ALA A 76 9.89 9.87 11.06
C ALA A 76 10.18 11.21 10.34
N THR A 77 10.04 11.25 9.01
CA THR A 77 10.26 12.44 8.18
C THR A 77 8.97 13.16 7.78
N MET A 78 7.81 12.62 8.16
CA MET A 78 6.47 13.18 7.91
C MET A 78 5.96 13.97 9.12
#